data_AF-A0A7C6HL14-F1
#
_entry.id   AF-A0A7C6HL14-F1
#
_cell.length_a   1.000
_cell.length_b   1.000
_cell.length_c   1.000
_cell.angle_alpha   90.00
_cell.angle_beta   90.00
_cell.angle_gamma   90.00
#
_symmetry.space_group_name_H-M   'P 1'
#
loop_
_entity.id
_entity.type
_entity.pdbx_description
1 polymer ?
#
loop_
_entity_poly.entity_id
_entity_poly.type
_entity_poly.pdbx_seq_one_letter_code
_entity_poly.pdbx_strand_id
1 'polypeptide(L)' 'MDKVLEEAISLLDGGGFHYAVYGGYAIELFLDRNIRKHADVDISVYWHERDRIIQYMQHLG' A
#
# COMPACT_ATOMS: atom_id res chain seq x y z
N MET A 1 -4.32 11.28 -7.19
CA MET A 1 -4.44 10.59 -5.89
C MET A 1 -3.22 11.04 -5.07
N ASP A 2 -3.06 10.66 -3.80
CA ASP A 2 -1.86 11.05 -3.06
C ASP A 2 -0.62 10.37 -3.67
N LYS A 3 0.46 11.12 -3.90
CA LYS A 3 1.67 10.61 -4.56
C LYS A 3 2.28 9.42 -3.81
N VAL A 4 2.29 9.45 -2.48
CA VAL A 4 2.87 8.35 -1.68
C VAL A 4 2.01 7.08 -1.84
N LEU A 5 0.69 7.23 -1.88
CA LEU A 5 -0.22 6.12 -2.13
C LEU A 5 -0.05 5.56 -3.56
N GLU A 6 0.09 6.43 -4.56
CA GLU A 6 0.33 6.01 -5.95
C GLU A 6 1.65 5.22 -6.09
N GLU A 7 2.73 5.67 -5.45
CA GLU A 7 4.02 4.97 -5.45
C GLU A 7 3.95 3.63 -4.71
N ALA A 8 3.23 3.56 -3.59
CA ALA A 8 3.02 2.31 -2.86
C ALA A 8 2.21 1.28 -3.68
N ILE A 9 1.15 1.72 -4.36
CA ILE A 9 0.35 0.87 -5.26
C ILE A 9 1.22 0.34 -6.40
N SER A 10 1.95 1.23 -7.07
CA SER A 10 2.84 0.85 -8.18
C SER A 10 3.89 -0.18 -7.76
N LEU A 11 4.49 -0.02 -6.57
CA LEU A 11 5.45 -0.97 -6.02
C LEU A 11 4.83 -2.35 -5.79
N LEU A 12 3.65 -2.40 -5.17
CA LEU A 12 3.00 -3.67 -4.82
C LEU A 12 2.46 -4.40 -6.06
N ASP A 13 1.91 -3.67 -7.03
CA ASP A 13 1.50 -4.20 -8.32
C ASP A 13 2.69 -4.78 -9.09
N GLY A 14 3.86 -4.11 -9.04
CA GLY A 14 5.10 -4.59 -9.65
C GLY A 14 5.63 -5.90 -9.06
N GLY A 15 5.25 -6.23 -7.82
CA GLY A 15 5.61 -7.48 -7.14
C GLY A 15 4.61 -8.62 -7.33
N GLY A 16 3.43 -8.36 -7.91
CA GLY A 16 2.39 -9.35 -8.17
C GLY A 16 1.79 -9.96 -6.89
N PHE A 17 1.63 -9.15 -5.84
CA PHE A 17 1.09 -9.57 -4.54
C PHE A 17 -0.42 -9.40 -4.46
N HIS A 18 -1.08 -10.23 -3.63
CA HIS A 18 -2.45 -9.95 -3.22
C HIS A 18 -2.47 -9.07 -1.97
N TYR A 19 -3.00 -7.86 -2.12
CA TYR A 19 -3.06 -6.91 -1.03
C TYR A 19 -4.33 -6.04 -1.11
N ALA A 20 -4.59 -5.33 -0.02
CA ALA A 20 -5.56 -4.25 0.02
C ALA A 20 -4.94 -3.03 0.72
N VAL A 21 -5.26 -1.83 0.26
CA VAL A 21 -4.97 -0.60 0.99
C VAL A 21 -5.79 -0.61 2.28
N TYR A 22 -5.17 -0.25 3.41
CA TYR A 22 -5.79 -0.23 4.72
C TYR A 22 -5.60 1.13 5.41
N GLY A 23 -6.02 1.21 6.68
CA GLY A 23 -5.79 2.38 7.52
C GLY A 23 -6.44 3.67 7.00
N GLY A 24 -5.71 4.78 7.12
CA GLY A 24 -6.23 6.11 6.79
C GLY A 24 -6.65 6.28 5.33
N TYR A 25 -5.84 5.76 4.40
CA TYR A 25 -6.13 5.85 2.96
C TYR A 25 -7.34 4.98 2.56
N ALA A 26 -7.56 3.83 3.20
CA ALA A 26 -8.74 3.01 2.90
C ALA A 26 -10.06 3.74 3.19
N ILE A 27 -10.09 4.55 4.25
CA ILE A 27 -11.27 5.38 4.58
C ILE A 27 -11.51 6.41 3.49
N GLU A 28 -10.47 7.11 3.03
CA GLU A 28 -10.59 8.13 1.99
C GLU A 28 -10.97 7.55 0.63
N LEU A 29 -10.43 6.37 0.28
CA LEU A 29 -10.81 5.62 -0.91
C LEU A 29 -12.27 5.19 -0.86
N PHE A 30 -12.76 4.74 0.30
CA PHE A 30 -14.17 4.40 0.49
C PHE A 30 -15.10 5.61 0.40
N LEU A 31 -14.66 6.77 0.90
CA LEU A 31 -15.42 8.01 0.88
C LEU A 31 -15.31 8.81 -0.43
N ASP A 32 -14.42 8.40 -1.34
CA ASP A 32 -14.02 9.15 -2.55
C ASP A 32 -13.67 10.62 -2.25
N ARG A 33 -12.94 10.85 -1.14
CA ARG A 33 -12.53 12.20 -0.75
C ARG A 33 -11.29 12.20 0.14
N ASN A 34 -10.43 13.20 -0.05
CA ASN A 34 -9.31 13.47 0.85
C ASN A 34 -9.80 14.20 2.12
N ILE A 35 -9.50 13.67 3.31
CA ILE A 35 -9.98 14.21 4.60
C ILE A 35 -8.85 14.72 5.48
N ARG A 36 -7.62 14.20 5.34
CA ARG A 36 -6.45 14.65 6.08
C ARG A 36 -5.14 14.29 5.35
N LYS A 37 -4.01 14.77 5.87
CA LYS A 37 -2.70 14.23 5.51
C LYS A 37 -2.47 12.89 6.20
N HIS A 38 -1.75 11.98 5.54
CA HIS A 38 -1.31 10.71 6.11
C HIS A 38 0.22 10.70 6.22
N ALA A 39 0.73 10.02 7.26
CA ALA A 39 2.17 9.90 7.49
C ALA A 39 2.73 8.60 6.89
N ASP A 40 1.85 7.65 6.59
CA ASP A 40 2.13 6.27 6.25
C ASP A 40 1.06 5.72 5.28
N VAL A 41 1.37 4.57 4.70
CA VAL A 41 0.44 3.76 3.92
C VAL A 41 0.35 2.40 4.60
N ASP A 42 -0.84 2.06 5.10
CA ASP A 42 -1.12 0.74 5.63
C ASP A 42 -1.58 -0.20 4.52
N ILE A 43 -1.09 -1.44 4.52
CA ILE A 43 -1.56 -2.50 3.63
C ILE A 43 -1.94 -3.74 4.43
N SER A 44 -2.97 -4.44 3.96
CA SER A 44 -3.33 -5.78 4.43
C SER A 44 -2.93 -6.79 3.37
N VAL A 45 -2.28 -7.87 3.78
CA VAL A 45 -1.70 -8.90 2.90
C VAL A 45 -1.94 -10.28 3.49
N TYR A 46 -1.92 -11.31 2.67
CA TYR A 46 -1.90 -12.67 3.20
C TYR A 46 -0.59 -12.94 3.95
N TRP A 47 -0.67 -13.74 5.02
CA TRP A 47 0.48 -14.01 5.88
C TRP A 47 1.69 -14.58 5.12
N HIS A 48 1.44 -15.46 4.16
CA HIS A 48 2.49 -16.07 3.35
C HIS A 48 3.15 -15.10 2.33
N GLU A 49 2.52 -13.96 2.06
CA GLU A 49 3.06 -12.92 1.17
C GLU A 49 3.86 -11.87 1.93
N ARG A 50 3.61 -11.70 3.24
CA ARG A 50 4.29 -10.69 4.07
C ARG A 50 5.82 -10.74 3.90
N ASP A 51 6.41 -11.92 4.06
CA ASP A 51 7.87 -12.07 4.00
C ASP A 51 8.39 -11.88 2.56
N ARG A 52 7.59 -12.25 1.55
CA ARG A 52 7.92 -12.01 0.13
C ARG A 52 7.92 -10.52 -0.21
N ILE A 53 6.98 -9.75 0.34
CA ILE A 53 6.90 -8.30 0.16
C ILE A 53 8.11 -7.62 0.80
N ILE A 54 8.46 -8.00 2.03
CA ILE A 54 9.64 -7.46 2.72
C ILE A 54 10.91 -7.72 1.89
N GLN A 55 11.09 -8.95 1.43
CA GLN A 55 12.24 -9.30 0.58
C GLN A 55 12.22 -8.53 -0.73
N TYR A 56 11.09 -8.43 -1.41
CA TYR A 56 10.96 -7.67 -2.66
C TYR A 56 11.35 -6.20 -2.47
N MET A 57 10.84 -5.55 -1.43
CA MET A 57 11.19 -4.17 -1.10
C MET A 57 12.69 -3.99 -0.81
N GLN A 58 13.32 -4.94 -0.11
CA GLN A 58 14.77 -4.92 0.14
C GLN A 58 15.62 -5.07 -1.13
N HIS A 59 15.11 -5.69 -2.20
CA HIS A 59 15.86 -5.80 -3.47
C HIS A 59 15.74 -4.55 -4.35
N LEU A 60 14.79 -3.65 -4.05
CA LEU A 60 14.61 -2.39 -4.78
C LEU A 60 15.51 -1.26 -4.26
N GLY A 61 16.25 -1.48 -3.17
CA GLY A 61 17.14 -0.50 -2.53
C GLY A 61 18.36 -1.13 -1.85
#